data_AF-A0A6F9BXV9-F1
#
_entry.id   AF-A0A6F9BXV9-F1
#
_cell.length_a   1.000
_cell.length_b   1.000
_cell.length_c   1.000
_cell.angle_alpha   90.00
_cell.angle_beta   90.00
_cell.angle_gamma   90.00
#
_symmetry.space_group_name_H-M   'P 1'
#
loop_
_entity.id
_entity.type
_entity.pdbx_description
1 polymer ?
#
loop_
_entity_poly.entity_id
_entity_poly.type
_entity_poly.pdbx_seq_one_letter_code
_entity_poly.pdbx_strand_id
1 'polypeptide(L)'
;MDFYAMLHAFGLIVVIYRRQRKAIADTWPKYCCFLACMLTFQYFVCIGIPPAACKDYRWRFPSSSTDSNVIKWLYFPDFHTKPNPMFLLYDFMLLLCASLQRQVFEEENETAVCHLAGDNVEICRDLDAASFSQHNPVPDFIHCR
;
A
#
# COMPACT_ATOMS: atom_id res chain seq x y z
N MET A 1 4.74 -14.56 6.28
CA MET A 1 5.30 -13.21 6.47
C MET A 1 6.75 -13.25 6.04
N ASP A 2 7.08 -12.47 5.02
CA ASP A 2 8.39 -12.40 4.39
C ASP A 2 9.00 -10.99 4.57
N PHE A 3 10.20 -10.80 4.02
CA PHE A 3 10.90 -9.53 4.03
C PHE A 3 10.12 -8.41 3.32
N TYR A 4 9.40 -8.71 2.25
CA TYR A 4 8.59 -7.72 1.53
C TYR A 4 7.41 -7.23 2.36
N ALA A 5 6.76 -8.12 3.13
CA ALA A 5 5.72 -7.71 4.08
C ALA A 5 6.24 -6.70 5.12
N MET A 6 7.50 -6.82 5.57
CA MET A 6 8.12 -5.83 6.46
C MET A 6 8.32 -4.47 5.76
N LEU A 7 8.71 -4.46 4.48
CA LEU A 7 8.83 -3.24 3.68
C LEU A 7 7.46 -2.56 3.45
N HIS A 8 6.40 -3.34 3.19
CA HIS A 8 5.04 -2.82 3.13
C HIS A 8 4.60 -2.21 4.47
N ALA A 9 4.90 -2.86 5.59
CA ALA A 9 4.61 -2.32 6.92
C ALA A 9 5.33 -0.98 7.16
N PHE A 10 6.60 -0.87 6.75
CA PHE A 10 7.33 0.38 6.84
C PHE A 10 6.70 1.49 5.97
N GLY A 11 6.34 1.18 4.72
CA GLY A 11 5.63 2.11 3.84
C GLY A 11 4.32 2.59 4.45
N LEU A 12 3.54 1.68 5.06
CA LEU A 12 2.29 2.01 5.73
C LEU A 12 2.51 2.91 6.95
N ILE A 13 3.53 2.65 7.77
CA ILE A 13 3.89 3.50 8.92
C ILE A 13 4.22 4.92 8.46
N VAL A 14 5.00 5.07 7.37
CA VAL A 14 5.35 6.39 6.82
C VAL A 14 4.10 7.17 6.37
N VAL A 15 3.12 6.48 5.78
CA VAL A 15 1.85 7.10 5.38
C VAL A 15 1.01 7.48 6.60
N ILE A 16 0.80 6.55 7.54
CA ILE A 16 -0.05 6.76 8.74
C ILE A 16 0.57 7.79 9.71
N TYR A 17 1.89 7.97 9.69
CA TYR A 17 2.55 9.01 10.47
C TYR A 17 1.99 10.41 10.16
N ARG A 18 1.51 10.63 8.93
CA ARG A 18 0.72 11.81 8.59
C ARG A 18 -0.71 11.62 9.11
N ARG A 19 -1.06 12.33 10.18
CA ARG A 19 -2.38 12.20 10.83
C ARG A 19 -3.54 12.90 10.11
N GLN A 20 -3.26 13.74 9.11
CA GLN A 20 -4.26 14.51 8.36
C GLN A 20 -4.47 13.90 6.99
N ARG A 21 -5.73 13.71 6.58
CA ARG A 21 -6.14 13.19 5.26
C ARG A 21 -5.48 13.95 4.12
N LYS A 22 -5.46 15.29 4.19
CA LYS A 22 -4.85 16.12 3.13
C LYS A 22 -3.35 15.83 2.96
N ALA A 23 -2.62 15.68 4.06
CA ALA A 23 -1.20 15.34 4.01
C ALA A 23 -0.94 13.90 3.52
N ILE A 24 -1.86 12.98 3.77
CA ILE A 24 -1.84 11.62 3.20
C ILE A 24 -2.06 11.70 1.68
N ALA A 25 -3.08 12.42 1.22
CA ALA A 25 -3.41 12.59 -0.19
C ALA A 25 -2.21 13.14 -0.99
N ASP A 26 -1.52 14.16 -0.46
CA ASP A 26 -0.32 14.74 -1.08
C ASP A 26 0.84 13.73 -1.25
N THR A 27 0.95 12.77 -0.33
CA THR A 27 2.02 11.75 -0.34
C THR A 27 1.59 10.48 -1.09
N TRP A 28 0.30 10.31 -1.36
CA TRP A 28 -0.29 9.10 -1.93
C TRP A 28 0.30 8.69 -3.29
N PRO A 29 0.57 9.60 -4.25
CA PRO A 29 1.20 9.23 -5.52
C PRO A 29 2.59 8.60 -5.33
N LYS A 30 3.35 9.04 -4.31
CA LYS A 30 4.66 8.47 -3.98
C LYS A 30 4.51 7.05 -3.42
N TYR A 31 3.46 6.81 -2.62
CA TYR A 31 3.13 5.48 -2.12
C TYR A 31 2.70 4.52 -3.24
N CYS A 32 1.85 4.96 -4.18
CA CYS A 32 1.51 4.17 -5.37
C CYS A 32 2.77 3.81 -6.20
N CYS A 33 3.69 4.77 -6.38
CA CYS A 33 4.96 4.53 -7.06
C CYS A 33 5.80 3.48 -6.32
N PHE A 34 5.94 3.60 -5.00
CA PHE A 34 6.62 2.61 -4.16
C PHE A 34 6.03 1.20 -4.34
N LEU A 35 4.70 1.06 -4.29
CA LEU A 35 4.03 -0.23 -4.49
C LEU A 35 4.27 -0.80 -5.90
N ALA A 36 4.20 0.02 -6.94
CA ALA A 36 4.45 -0.41 -8.31
C ALA A 36 5.91 -0.86 -8.52
N CYS A 37 6.89 -0.12 -7.97
CA CYS A 37 8.30 -0.50 -8.01
C CYS A 37 8.56 -1.82 -7.28
N MET A 38 7.95 -1.99 -6.09
CA MET A 38 8.07 -3.21 -5.29
C MET A 38 7.51 -4.43 -6.03
N LEU A 39 6.30 -4.35 -6.57
CA LEU A 39 5.68 -5.41 -7.35
C LEU A 39 6.52 -5.79 -8.58
N THR A 40 7.04 -4.78 -9.29
CA THR A 40 7.91 -4.98 -10.45
C THR A 40 9.19 -5.72 -10.06
N PHE A 41 9.82 -5.33 -8.95
CA PHE A 41 11.03 -5.96 -8.45
C PHE A 41 10.80 -7.40 -7.99
N GLN A 42 9.71 -7.67 -7.26
CA GLN A 42 9.32 -9.02 -6.87
C GLN A 42 9.07 -9.92 -8.10
N TYR A 43 8.45 -9.39 -9.15
CA TYR A 43 8.25 -10.13 -10.39
C TYR A 43 9.57 -10.52 -11.07
N PHE A 44 10.54 -9.60 -11.13
CA PHE A 44 11.89 -9.92 -11.61
C PHE A 44 12.57 -10.99 -10.75
N VAL A 45 12.38 -10.95 -9.44
CA VAL A 45 12.88 -11.99 -8.53
C VAL A 45 12.21 -13.34 -8.79
N CYS A 46 10.90 -13.38 -9.06
CA CYS A 46 10.24 -14.62 -9.43
C CYS A 46 10.73 -15.22 -10.75
N ILE A 47 11.13 -14.38 -11.72
CA ILE A 47 11.72 -14.83 -12.99
C ILE A 47 13.10 -15.47 -12.75
N GLY A 48 13.94 -14.79 -11.97
CA GLY A 48 15.31 -15.24 -11.71
C GLY A 48 16.20 -15.30 -12.96
N ILE A 49 17.29 -16.06 -12.87
CA ILE A 49 18.28 -16.29 -13.92
C ILE A 49 17.81 -17.47 -14.81
N PRO A 50 18.02 -17.41 -16.13
CA PRO A 50 17.67 -18.50 -17.03
C PRO A 50 18.40 -19.80 -16.64
N PRO A 51 17.68 -20.93 -16.46
CA PRO A 51 18.27 -22.21 -16.05
C PRO A 51 19.22 -22.79 -17.11
N ALA A 52 19.11 -22.35 -18.38
CA ALA A 52 20.00 -22.74 -19.46
C ALA A 52 21.47 -22.32 -19.26
N ALA A 53 21.74 -21.36 -18.37
CA ALA A 53 23.09 -20.90 -18.09
C ALA A 53 23.90 -21.88 -17.21
N CYS A 54 23.27 -22.92 -16.64
CA CYS A 54 23.89 -23.90 -15.74
C CYS A 54 24.71 -23.28 -14.60
N LYS A 55 24.31 -22.08 -14.15
CA LYS A 55 24.93 -21.38 -13.02
C LYS A 55 23.94 -21.33 -11.87
N ASP A 56 24.39 -21.81 -10.72
CA ASP A 56 23.64 -21.67 -9.47
C ASP A 56 23.84 -20.30 -8.83
N TYR A 57 22.91 -19.96 -7.95
CA TYR A 57 23.02 -18.75 -7.15
C TYR A 57 24.07 -18.88 -6.05
N ARG A 58 24.70 -17.75 -5.71
CA ARG A 58 25.82 -17.70 -4.76
C ARG A 58 25.47 -18.25 -3.37
N TRP A 59 24.22 -18.10 -2.91
CA TRP A 59 23.77 -18.64 -1.62
C TRP A 59 23.66 -20.17 -1.59
N ARG A 60 23.75 -20.86 -2.73
CA ARG A 60 23.79 -22.33 -2.84
C ARG A 60 25.18 -22.90 -3.09
N PHE A 61 26.23 -22.07 -3.12
CA PHE A 61 27.59 -22.57 -3.29
C PHE A 61 28.04 -23.41 -2.08
N PRO A 62 28.96 -24.38 -2.26
CA PRO A 62 29.42 -25.24 -1.17
C PRO A 62 30.03 -24.49 0.03
N SER A 63 30.50 -23.26 -0.19
CA SER A 63 31.02 -22.37 0.84
C SER A 63 29.94 -21.60 1.61
N SER A 64 28.68 -21.67 1.19
CA SER A 64 27.55 -20.95 1.79
C SER A 64 26.84 -21.84 2.81
N SER A 65 26.59 -21.30 4.01
CA SER A 65 25.81 -21.95 5.06
C SER A 65 24.37 -21.42 5.13
N THR A 66 23.84 -20.81 4.06
CA THR A 66 22.50 -20.22 4.06
C THR A 66 21.42 -21.30 4.05
N ASP A 67 20.58 -21.31 5.08
CA ASP A 67 19.42 -22.20 5.17
C ASP A 67 18.32 -21.80 4.16
N SER A 68 17.65 -22.81 3.60
CA SER A 68 16.49 -22.66 2.71
C SER A 68 15.36 -21.85 3.35
N ASN A 69 15.20 -21.91 4.68
CA ASN A 69 14.19 -21.10 5.39
C ASN A 69 14.49 -19.60 5.31
N VAL A 70 15.77 -19.22 5.41
CA VAL A 70 16.21 -17.82 5.31
C VAL A 70 16.02 -17.30 3.88
N ILE A 71 16.37 -18.12 2.88
CA ILE A 71 16.16 -17.80 1.46
C ILE A 71 14.67 -17.58 1.16
N LYS A 72 13.81 -18.46 1.69
CA LYS A 72 12.35 -18.34 1.57
C LYS A 72 11.83 -17.07 2.24
N TRP A 73 12.32 -16.73 3.43
CA TRP A 73 11.89 -15.54 4.16
C TRP A 73 12.34 -14.24 3.49
N LEU A 74 13.55 -14.19 2.95
CA LEU A 74 14.07 -13.07 2.16
C LEU A 74 13.42 -12.96 0.78
N TYR A 75 12.67 -13.98 0.36
CA TYR A 75 12.04 -14.08 -0.96
C TYR A 75 13.08 -13.93 -2.09
N PHE A 76 14.22 -14.63 -1.95
CA PHE A 76 15.26 -14.66 -2.97
C PHE A 76 14.93 -15.63 -4.10
N PRO A 77 15.46 -15.38 -5.32
CA PRO A 77 15.26 -16.31 -6.42
C PRO A 77 16.03 -17.60 -6.13
N ASP A 78 15.44 -18.78 -6.31
CA ASP A 78 16.18 -20.02 -6.10
C ASP A 78 15.57 -21.15 -6.92
N PHE A 79 16.41 -22.06 -7.41
CA PHE A 79 15.94 -23.22 -8.17
C PHE A 79 15.36 -24.30 -7.27
N HIS A 80 15.92 -24.46 -6.06
CA HIS A 80 15.49 -25.48 -5.09
C HIS A 80 14.27 -25.00 -4.29
N THR A 81 14.34 -23.81 -3.71
CA THR A 81 13.25 -23.20 -2.94
C THR A 81 12.64 -22.03 -3.70
N LYS A 82 11.84 -22.34 -4.73
CA LYS A 82 11.25 -21.32 -5.61
C LYS A 82 10.36 -20.35 -4.84
N PRO A 83 10.46 -19.02 -5.08
CA PRO A 83 9.54 -18.05 -4.51
C PRO A 83 8.12 -18.32 -5.00
N ASN A 84 7.12 -18.19 -4.12
CA ASN A 84 5.72 -18.43 -4.47
C ASN A 84 5.16 -17.21 -5.23
N PRO A 85 4.80 -17.33 -6.52
CA PRO A 85 4.29 -16.20 -7.30
C PRO A 85 2.90 -15.74 -6.86
N MET A 86 2.16 -16.54 -6.09
CA MET A 86 0.83 -16.15 -5.59
C MET A 86 0.89 -14.94 -4.65
N PHE A 87 2.05 -14.63 -4.05
CA PHE A 87 2.20 -13.44 -3.22
C PHE A 87 2.06 -12.13 -4.00
N LEU A 88 2.45 -12.13 -5.29
CA LEU A 88 2.27 -10.96 -6.15
C LEU A 88 0.79 -10.59 -6.37
N LEU A 89 -0.13 -11.55 -6.20
CA LEU A 89 -1.55 -11.26 -6.30
C LEU A 89 -2.00 -10.31 -5.18
N TYR A 90 -1.50 -10.51 -3.95
CA TYR A 90 -1.83 -9.63 -2.83
C TYR A 90 -1.28 -8.21 -3.06
N ASP A 91 -0.06 -8.12 -3.55
CA ASP A 91 0.59 -6.84 -3.85
C ASP A 91 -0.09 -6.13 -5.02
N PHE A 92 -0.56 -6.88 -6.02
CA PHE A 92 -1.40 -6.35 -7.10
C PHE A 92 -2.74 -5.81 -6.59
N MET A 93 -3.45 -6.56 -5.74
CA MET A 93 -4.72 -6.10 -5.17
C MET A 93 -4.52 -4.83 -4.33
N LEU A 94 -3.42 -4.77 -3.57
CA LEU A 94 -3.06 -3.57 -2.82
C LEU A 94 -2.79 -2.38 -3.75
N LEU A 95 -2.04 -2.58 -4.83
CA LEU A 95 -1.76 -1.54 -5.82
C LEU A 95 -3.03 -1.08 -6.54
N LEU A 96 -3.95 -2.00 -6.86
CA LEU A 96 -5.24 -1.70 -7.47
C LEU A 96 -6.06 -0.80 -6.54
N CYS A 97 -6.25 -1.21 -5.29
CA CYS A 97 -6.97 -0.41 -4.29
C CYS A 97 -6.30 0.95 -4.07
N ALA A 98 -4.97 1.00 -4.00
CA ALA A 98 -4.24 2.26 -3.85
C ALA A 98 -4.41 3.18 -5.07
N SER A 99 -4.46 2.63 -6.28
CA SER A 99 -4.66 3.39 -7.52
C SER A 99 -6.07 3.95 -7.61
N LEU A 100 -7.08 3.16 -7.23
CA LEU A 100 -8.47 3.64 -7.13
C LEU A 100 -8.60 4.74 -6.06
N GLN A 101 -7.99 4.54 -4.89
CA GLN A 101 -7.98 5.56 -3.84
C GLN A 101 -7.30 6.86 -4.30
N ARG A 102 -6.27 6.75 -5.16
CA ARG A 102 -5.64 7.92 -5.76
C ARG A 102 -6.60 8.70 -6.65
N GLN A 103 -7.37 8.01 -7.49
CA GLN A 103 -8.40 8.65 -8.32
C GLN A 103 -9.43 9.38 -7.47
N VAL A 104 -9.87 8.75 -6.37
CA VAL A 104 -10.78 9.39 -5.40
C VAL A 104 -10.18 10.69 -4.83
N PHE A 105 -8.89 10.71 -4.48
CA PHE A 105 -8.22 11.93 -4.01
C PHE A 105 -8.05 13.02 -5.10
N GLU A 106 -8.00 12.64 -6.37
CA GLU A 106 -7.95 13.59 -7.49
C GLU A 106 -9.35 14.17 -7.76
N GLU A 107 -10.39 13.32 -7.79
CA GLU A 107 -11.79 13.68 -8.05
C GLU A 107 -12.45 14.44 -6.90
N GLU A 108 -12.06 14.21 -5.64
CA GLU A 108 -12.66 14.89 -4.48
C GLU A 108 -12.44 16.41 -4.47
N ASN A 109 -11.48 16.92 -5.26
CA ASN A 109 -11.23 18.36 -5.41
C ASN A 109 -12.04 19.00 -6.55
N GLU A 110 -12.78 18.20 -7.33
CA GLU A 110 -13.61 18.71 -8.41
C GLU A 110 -14.94 19.25 -7.87
N THR A 111 -15.20 20.54 -8.09
CA THR A 111 -16.38 21.24 -7.55
C THR A 111 -17.70 20.61 -8.00
N ALA A 112 -17.77 20.04 -9.21
CA ALA A 112 -18.95 19.34 -9.69
C ALA A 112 -19.25 18.08 -8.87
N VAL A 113 -18.21 17.33 -8.49
CA VAL A 113 -18.32 16.14 -7.64
C VAL A 113 -18.65 16.54 -6.21
N CYS A 114 -18.01 17.57 -5.66
CA CYS A 114 -18.33 18.08 -4.33
C CYS A 114 -19.79 18.53 -4.21
N HIS A 115 -20.34 19.16 -5.26
CA HIS A 115 -21.73 19.58 -5.26
C HIS A 115 -22.71 18.39 -5.31
N LEU A 116 -22.36 17.31 -6.00
CA LEU A 116 -23.22 16.13 -6.15
C LEU A 116 -23.15 15.18 -4.95
N ALA A 117 -21.95 14.92 -4.46
CA ALA A 117 -21.66 13.87 -3.47
C ALA A 117 -21.14 14.39 -2.11
N GLY A 118 -20.98 15.71 -1.97
CA GLY A 118 -20.52 16.36 -0.75
C GLY A 118 -19.01 16.53 -0.64
N ASP A 119 -18.59 17.22 0.41
CA ASP A 119 -17.18 17.44 0.75
C ASP A 119 -16.68 16.36 1.73
N ASN A 120 -15.43 15.96 1.53
CA ASN A 120 -14.71 14.89 2.22
C ASN A 120 -13.63 15.44 3.18
N VAL A 121 -13.57 16.76 3.36
CA VAL A 121 -12.61 17.45 4.22
C VAL A 121 -12.82 17.13 5.72
N GLU A 122 -11.71 17.04 6.45
CA GLU A 122 -11.72 16.85 7.90
C GLU A 122 -12.29 18.07 8.64
N ILE A 123 -13.22 17.83 9.57
CA ILE A 123 -13.79 18.88 10.42
C ILE A 123 -12.76 19.29 11.50
N CYS A 124 -12.74 20.57 11.86
CA CYS A 124 -11.86 21.10 12.89
C CYS A 124 -12.10 20.42 14.25
N ARG A 125 -11.01 20.04 14.94
CA ARG A 125 -11.08 19.25 16.19
C ARG A 125 -11.54 20.06 17.42
N ASP A 126 -11.45 21.38 17.37
CA ASP A 126 -11.68 22.25 18.53
C ASP A 126 -13.08 22.91 18.53
N LEU A 127 -14.05 22.35 17.80
CA LEU A 127 -15.40 22.90 17.71
C LEU A 127 -16.27 22.43 18.89
N ASP A 128 -16.86 23.40 19.61
CA ASP A 128 -17.83 23.13 20.68
C ASP A 128 -19.19 22.75 20.07
N ALA A 129 -19.76 21.64 20.54
CA ALA A 129 -21.01 21.06 20.02
C ALA A 129 -22.19 22.04 20.11
N ALA A 130 -22.23 22.87 21.15
CA ALA A 130 -23.30 23.87 21.30
C ALA A 130 -23.25 24.93 20.19
N SER A 131 -22.04 25.40 19.84
CA SER A 131 -21.83 26.40 18.78
C SER A 131 -21.97 25.80 17.36
N PHE A 132 -21.58 24.53 17.20
CA PHE A 132 -21.59 23.84 15.91
C PHE A 132 -22.97 23.29 15.54
N SER A 133 -23.83 22.96 16.52
CA SER A 133 -25.17 22.43 16.26
C SER A 133 -26.03 23.34 15.38
N GLN A 134 -25.84 24.67 15.45
CA GLN A 134 -26.55 25.65 14.61
C GLN A 134 -26.05 25.69 13.16
N HIS A 135 -24.82 25.23 12.90
CA HIS A 135 -24.16 25.30 11.59
C HIS A 135 -24.01 23.94 10.92
N ASN A 136 -24.41 22.86 11.59
CA ASN A 136 -24.33 21.51 11.07
C ASN A 136 -25.39 21.30 9.97
N PRO A 137 -25.01 20.97 8.73
CA PRO A 137 -25.96 20.72 7.65
C PRO A 137 -26.75 19.41 7.82
N VAL A 138 -26.31 18.52 8.71
CA VAL A 138 -26.96 17.23 8.97
C VAL A 138 -28.15 17.42 9.91
N PRO A 139 -29.36 16.95 9.53
CA PRO A 139 -30.53 17.03 10.40
C PRO A 139 -30.37 16.16 11.65
N ASP A 140 -31.06 16.53 12.72
CA ASP A 140 -31.06 15.76 13.96
C ASP A 140 -31.77 14.40 13.76
N PHE A 141 -31.02 13.32 13.91
CA PHE A 141 -31.50 11.95 13.79
C PHE A 141 -31.72 11.26 15.16
N ILE A 142 -31.51 11.96 16.29
CA ILE A 142 -31.66 11.40 17.64
C ILE A 142 -33.10 10.92 17.90
N HIS A 143 -34.08 11.60 17.30
CA HIS A 143 -35.50 11.34 17.54
C HIS A 143 -36.16 10.41 16.53
N CYS A 144 -35.40 9.79 15.61
CA CYS A 144 -35.90 8.81 14.63
C CYS A 144 -37.20 9.25 13.91
N ARG A 145 -37.29 10.53 13.55
CA ARG A 145 -38.42 11.11 12.80
C ARG A 145 -38.08 11.28 11.33
#